data_AF-A0A453BFW8-F1
#
_entry.id   AF-A0A453BFW8-F1
#
_cell.length_a   1.000
_cell.length_b   1.000
_cell.length_c   1.000
_cell.angle_alpha   90.00
_cell.angle_beta   90.00
_cell.angle_gamma   90.00
#
_symmetry.space_group_name_H-M   'P 1'
#
loop_
_entity.id
_entity.type
_entity.pdbx_description
1 polymer ?
#
loop_
_entity_poly.entity_id
_entity_poly.type
_entity_poly.pdbx_seq_one_letter_code
_entity_poly.pdbx_strand_id
1 'polypeptide(L)'
;ELARMIQAEEEALLLQQYSIQSDGGEVFRERVEPYMRQVLKYEDPLRQEAALKTVPVDELKEKALISLAKEGIFSPSKNEEDHAFLLQLLFWFKQSFRWVNAPACDICDRETSVVGMGNPLPSEIEFGASRVEIYR
;
A
#
# COMPACT_ATOMS: atom_id res chain seq x y z
N GLU A 1 -24.54 -12.56 -32.34
CA GLU A 1 -25.01 -13.51 -31.32
C GLU A 1 -24.00 -14.63 -31.05
N LEU A 2 -23.48 -15.31 -32.09
CA LEU A 2 -22.46 -16.37 -31.95
C LEU A 2 -21.21 -15.95 -31.15
N ALA A 3 -20.63 -14.78 -31.43
CA ALA A 3 -19.46 -14.28 -30.71
C ALA A 3 -19.70 -14.09 -29.19
N ARG A 4 -20.93 -13.73 -28.80
CA ARG A 4 -21.30 -13.56 -27.39
C ARG A 4 -21.49 -14.91 -26.69
N MET A 5 -21.95 -15.92 -27.42
CA MET A 5 -22.08 -17.28 -26.89
C MET A 5 -20.71 -17.93 -26.69
N ILE A 6 -19.79 -17.75 -27.65
CA ILE A 6 -18.40 -18.22 -27.55
C ILE A 6 -17.71 -17.57 -26.35
N GLN A 7 -17.84 -16.25 -26.18
CA GLN A 7 -17.28 -15.53 -25.03
C GLN A 7 -17.79 -16.09 -23.69
N ALA A 8 -19.10 -16.33 -23.58
CA ALA A 8 -19.71 -16.85 -22.36
C ALA A 8 -19.28 -18.30 -22.06
N GLU A 9 -19.07 -19.12 -23.10
CA GLU A 9 -18.59 -20.49 -22.98
C GLU A 9 -17.12 -20.54 -22.56
N GLU A 10 -16.27 -19.67 -23.11
CA GLU A 10 -14.87 -19.51 -22.71
C GLU A 10 -14.73 -19.05 -21.26
N GLU A 11 -15.53 -18.08 -20.82
CA GLU A 11 -15.57 -17.62 -19.42
C GLU A 11 -16.03 -18.72 -18.46
N ALA A 12 -17.05 -19.50 -18.85
CA ALA A 12 -17.54 -20.62 -18.05
C ALA A 12 -16.49 -21.74 -17.91
N LEU A 13 -15.78 -22.06 -19.00
CA LEU A 13 -14.69 -23.04 -19.01
C LEU A 13 -13.52 -22.59 -18.12
N LEU A 14 -13.14 -21.31 -18.20
CA LEU A 14 -12.11 -20.72 -17.34
C LEU A 14 -12.48 -20.84 -15.85
N LEU A 15 -13.72 -20.49 -15.48
CA LEU A 15 -14.21 -20.63 -14.10
C LEU A 15 -14.23 -22.08 -13.62
N GLN A 16 -14.58 -23.02 -14.50
CA GLN A 16 -14.57 -24.45 -14.20
C GLN A 16 -13.13 -24.96 -13.97
N GLN A 17 -12.16 -24.48 -14.74
CA GLN A 17 -10.75 -24.83 -14.57
C GLN A 17 -10.16 -24.31 -13.25
N TYR A 18 -10.56 -23.11 -12.82
CA TYR A 18 -10.18 -22.51 -11.52
C TYR A 18 -10.73 -23.28 -10.30
N SER A 19 -11.86 -23.97 -10.44
CA SER A 19 -12.53 -24.65 -9.33
C SER A 19 -12.05 -26.09 -9.08
N ILE A 20 -11.43 -26.74 -10.07
CA ILE A 20 -11.01 -28.16 -9.98
C ILE A 20 -9.63 -28.34 -9.30
N GLN A 21 -8.81 -27.29 -9.18
CA GLN A 21 -7.47 -27.36 -8.57
C GLN A 21 -7.49 -26.99 -7.07
N SER A 22 -7.92 -27.90 -6.19
CA SER A 22 -7.83 -27.67 -4.74
C SER A 22 -7.48 -28.93 -3.96
N ASP A 23 -6.20 -29.29 -3.94
CA ASP A 23 -5.60 -30.04 -2.82
C ASP A 23 -4.54 -29.20 -2.06
N GLY A 24 -4.48 -27.90 -2.39
CA GLY A 24 -3.71 -26.87 -1.66
C GLY A 24 -4.34 -25.47 -1.77
N GLY A 25 -5.52 -25.37 -2.38
CA GLY A 25 -6.22 -24.12 -2.65
C GLY A 25 -6.82 -23.49 -1.39
N GLU A 26 -7.19 -24.29 -0.39
CA GLU A 26 -7.74 -23.79 0.87
C GLU A 26 -6.67 -23.06 1.70
N VAL A 27 -5.50 -23.66 1.92
CA VAL A 27 -4.37 -23.02 2.63
C VAL A 27 -3.89 -21.77 1.90
N PHE A 28 -3.83 -21.80 0.57
CA PHE A 28 -3.49 -20.62 -0.23
C PHE A 28 -4.54 -19.51 -0.08
N ARG A 29 -5.84 -19.87 -0.16
CA ARG A 29 -6.95 -18.94 -0.02
C ARG A 29 -6.96 -18.30 1.37
N GLU A 30 -6.82 -19.08 2.43
CA GLU A 30 -6.74 -18.59 3.81
C GLU A 30 -5.60 -17.59 3.99
N ARG A 31 -4.48 -17.79 3.28
CA ARG A 31 -3.34 -16.86 3.31
C ARG A 31 -3.58 -15.59 2.50
N VAL A 32 -4.25 -15.66 1.35
CA VAL A 32 -4.40 -14.53 0.41
C VAL A 32 -5.62 -13.66 0.72
N GLU A 33 -6.72 -14.26 1.15
CA GLU A 33 -7.99 -13.57 1.38
C GLU A 33 -7.88 -12.38 2.37
N PRO A 34 -7.11 -12.45 3.48
CA PRO A 34 -6.90 -11.29 4.34
C PRO A 34 -6.26 -10.09 3.61
N TYR A 35 -5.31 -10.34 2.70
CA TYR A 35 -4.68 -9.28 1.90
C TYR A 35 -5.66 -8.66 0.91
N MET A 36 -6.55 -9.47 0.30
CA MET A 36 -7.61 -8.93 -0.56
C MET A 36 -8.52 -7.97 0.22
N ARG A 37 -8.92 -8.34 1.44
CA ARG A 37 -9.70 -7.46 2.32
C ARG A 37 -8.91 -6.22 2.75
N GLN A 38 -7.60 -6.34 2.93
CA GLN A 38 -6.73 -5.21 3.28
C GLN A 38 -6.68 -4.17 2.17
N VAL A 39 -6.63 -4.57 0.90
CA VAL A 39 -6.61 -3.61 -0.24
C VAL A 39 -7.86 -2.74 -0.26
N LEU A 40 -9.03 -3.29 0.10
CA LEU A 40 -10.28 -2.51 0.19
C LEU A 40 -10.20 -1.36 1.21
N LYS A 41 -9.28 -1.41 2.19
CA LYS A 41 -9.07 -0.29 3.11
C LYS A 41 -8.52 0.96 2.40
N TYR A 42 -7.86 0.82 1.26
CA TYR A 42 -7.39 1.97 0.47
C TYR A 42 -8.52 2.65 -0.32
N GLU A 43 -9.65 1.97 -0.49
CA GLU A 43 -10.84 2.49 -1.18
C GLU A 43 -11.81 3.24 -0.24
N ASP A 44 -11.54 3.23 1.07
CA ASP A 44 -12.35 3.94 2.07
C ASP A 44 -12.17 5.47 1.90
N PRO A 45 -13.23 6.23 1.57
CA PRO A 45 -13.14 7.66 1.32
C PRO A 45 -12.61 8.45 2.52
N LEU A 46 -12.93 8.02 3.75
CA LEU A 46 -12.47 8.71 4.96
C LEU A 46 -10.96 8.57 5.14
N ARG A 47 -10.42 7.39 4.79
CA ARG A 47 -8.96 7.14 4.82
C ARG A 47 -8.25 7.90 3.71
N GLN A 48 -8.84 7.95 2.52
CA GLN A 48 -8.30 8.75 1.42
C GLN A 48 -8.26 10.24 1.79
N GLU A 49 -9.34 10.78 2.38
CA GLU A 49 -9.39 12.17 2.84
C GLU A 49 -8.34 12.44 3.94
N ALA A 50 -8.20 11.55 4.93
CA ALA A 50 -7.17 11.67 5.96
C ALA A 50 -5.75 11.65 5.38
N ALA A 51 -5.49 10.79 4.38
CA ALA A 51 -4.22 10.76 3.68
C ALA A 51 -3.95 12.08 2.94
N LEU A 52 -4.95 12.58 2.20
CA LEU A 52 -4.86 13.85 1.45
C LEU A 52 -4.62 15.07 2.37
N LYS A 53 -5.14 15.05 3.60
CA LYS A 53 -4.85 16.09 4.62
C LYS A 53 -3.40 16.08 5.11
N THR A 54 -2.71 14.95 4.97
CA THR A 54 -1.34 14.77 5.46
C THR A 54 -0.31 14.97 4.35
N VAL A 55 -0.63 14.58 3.12
CA VAL A 55 0.25 14.70 1.94
C VAL A 55 0.20 16.14 1.41
N PRO A 56 1.35 16.82 1.20
CA PRO A 56 1.39 18.17 0.62
C PRO A 56 1.21 18.12 -0.91
N VAL A 57 0.01 17.74 -1.37
CA VAL A 57 -0.27 17.42 -2.78
C VAL A 57 0.10 18.57 -3.73
N ASP A 58 -0.23 19.81 -3.38
CA ASP A 58 0.00 20.97 -4.24
C ASP A 58 1.50 21.25 -4.43
N GLU A 59 2.29 21.15 -3.35
CA GLU A 59 3.76 21.29 -3.42
C GLU A 59 4.40 20.19 -4.27
N LEU A 60 3.89 18.96 -4.16
CA LEU A 60 4.42 17.84 -4.94
C LEU A 60 4.08 17.99 -6.44
N LYS A 61 2.89 18.51 -6.77
CA LYS A 61 2.52 18.85 -8.16
C LYS A 61 3.40 19.96 -8.71
N GLU A 62 3.65 21.01 -7.94
CA GLU A 62 4.56 22.09 -8.34
C GLU A 62 5.97 21.56 -8.62
N LYS A 63 6.53 20.76 -7.70
CA LYS A 63 7.84 20.12 -7.88
C LYS A 63 7.88 19.20 -9.10
N ALA A 64 6.79 18.50 -9.41
CA ALA A 64 6.68 17.65 -10.58
C ALA A 64 6.76 18.46 -11.88
N LEU A 65 6.00 19.55 -11.98
CA LEU A 65 6.05 20.46 -13.12
C LEU A 65 7.43 21.11 -13.28
N ILE A 66 8.07 21.52 -12.18
CA ILE A 66 9.43 22.04 -12.21
C ILE A 66 10.42 20.99 -12.72
N SER A 67 10.26 19.72 -12.32
CA SER A 67 11.12 18.62 -12.79
C SER A 67 11.00 18.42 -14.30
N LEU A 68 9.77 18.41 -14.83
CA LEU A 68 9.50 18.29 -16.26
C LEU A 68 10.07 19.47 -17.06
N ALA A 69 9.91 20.69 -16.55
CA ALA A 69 10.46 21.89 -17.18
C ALA A 69 12.00 21.86 -17.25
N LYS A 70 12.68 21.29 -16.23
CA LYS A 70 14.14 21.10 -16.24
C LYS A 70 14.60 20.11 -17.31
N GLU A 71 13.75 19.17 -17.68
CA GLU A 71 13.98 18.23 -18.78
C GLU A 71 13.60 18.81 -20.16
N GLY A 72 13.15 20.07 -20.21
CA GLY A 72 12.75 20.76 -21.43
C GLY A 72 11.30 20.48 -21.85
N ILE A 73 10.50 19.87 -20.99
CA ILE A 73 9.08 19.57 -21.24
C ILE A 73 8.22 20.69 -20.66
N PHE A 74 7.81 21.64 -21.50
CA PHE A 74 7.04 22.82 -21.08
C PHE A 74 5.52 22.67 -21.25
N SER A 75 5.09 21.66 -22.00
CA SER A 75 3.69 21.33 -22.23
C SER A 75 3.49 19.82 -22.03
N PRO A 76 3.62 19.33 -20.79
CA PRO A 76 3.52 17.90 -20.51
C PRO A 76 2.10 17.39 -20.78
N SER A 77 2.03 16.16 -21.24
CA SER A 77 0.79 15.38 -21.26
C SER A 77 0.38 14.98 -19.84
N LYS A 78 -0.89 14.60 -19.66
CA LYS A 78 -1.41 14.13 -18.37
C LYS A 78 -0.59 12.95 -17.80
N ASN A 79 -0.15 12.04 -18.67
CA ASN A 79 0.67 10.90 -18.26
C ASN A 79 2.05 11.35 -17.76
N GLU A 80 2.68 12.34 -18.39
CA GLU A 80 3.98 12.87 -17.92
C GLU A 80 3.84 13.58 -16.58
N GLU A 81 2.78 14.36 -16.38
CA GLU A 81 2.46 14.98 -15.09
C GLU A 81 2.24 13.95 -13.99
N ASP A 82 1.44 12.92 -14.25
CA ASP A 82 1.11 11.89 -13.26
C ASP A 82 2.35 11.06 -12.89
N HIS A 83 3.22 10.73 -13.86
CA HIS A 83 4.50 10.06 -13.58
C HIS A 83 5.44 10.96 -12.78
N ALA A 84 5.59 12.24 -13.16
CA ALA A 84 6.43 13.17 -12.43
C ALA A 84 5.93 13.39 -10.99
N PHE A 85 4.61 13.48 -10.81
CA PHE A 85 3.99 13.55 -9.49
C PHE A 85 4.27 12.29 -8.65
N LEU A 86 4.15 11.09 -9.25
CA LEU A 86 4.45 9.84 -8.57
C LEU A 86 5.92 9.80 -8.08
N LEU A 87 6.87 10.29 -8.88
CA LEU A 87 8.26 10.40 -8.47
C LEU A 87 8.44 11.37 -7.29
N GLN A 88 7.79 12.53 -7.32
CA GLN A 88 7.83 13.48 -6.19
C GLN A 88 7.20 12.90 -4.93
N LEU A 89 6.11 12.13 -5.06
CA LEU A 89 5.47 11.44 -3.96
C LEU A 89 6.41 10.38 -3.34
N LEU A 90 7.17 9.65 -4.15
CA LEU A 90 8.18 8.70 -3.66
C LEU A 90 9.31 9.39 -2.88
N PHE A 91 9.82 10.53 -3.39
CA PHE A 91 10.83 11.32 -2.68
C PHE A 91 10.31 11.84 -1.35
N TRP A 92 9.11 12.41 -1.35
CA TRP A 92 8.45 12.89 -0.14
C TRP A 92 8.23 11.76 0.88
N PHE A 93 7.75 10.60 0.43
CA PHE A 93 7.51 9.44 1.29
C PHE A 93 8.80 8.99 1.96
N LYS A 94 9.91 8.92 1.20
CA LYS A 94 11.22 8.51 1.73
C LYS A 94 11.78 9.47 2.79
N GLN A 95 11.41 10.74 2.75
CA GLN A 95 11.83 11.76 3.71
C GLN A 95 10.88 11.89 4.90
N SER A 96 9.59 11.63 4.69
CA SER A 96 8.55 11.78 5.71
C SER A 96 8.44 10.56 6.63
N PHE A 97 8.76 9.37 6.10
CA PHE A 97 8.76 8.12 6.86
C PHE A 97 10.19 7.70 7.19
N ARG A 98 10.38 7.26 8.43
CA ARG A 98 11.66 6.73 8.91
C ARG A 98 11.64 5.21 8.93
N TRP A 99 12.78 4.62 8.56
CA TRP A 99 13.02 3.21 8.82
C TRP A 99 13.24 3.02 10.33
N VAL A 100 12.64 1.98 10.91
CA VAL A 100 12.81 1.63 12.32
C VAL A 100 13.43 0.24 12.38
N ASN A 101 14.71 0.16 12.76
CA ASN A 101 15.39 -1.10 13.04
C ASN A 101 15.25 -1.49 14.52
N ALA A 102 15.40 -0.51 15.41
CA ALA A 102 15.07 -0.58 16.83
C ALA A 102 14.56 0.81 17.23
N PRO A 103 13.44 0.94 17.97
CA PRO A 103 12.96 2.22 18.45
C PRO A 103 13.92 2.78 19.51
N ALA A 104 14.07 4.11 19.58
CA ALA A 104 14.77 4.75 20.69
C ALA A 104 13.93 4.61 21.97
N CYS A 105 14.59 4.63 23.14
CA CYS A 105 13.89 4.57 24.42
C CYS A 105 13.06 5.84 24.66
N ASP A 106 11.75 5.70 24.87
CA ASP A 106 10.83 6.84 25.06
C ASP A 106 11.18 7.76 26.25
N ILE A 107 11.96 7.27 27.22
CA ILE A 107 12.33 8.03 28.43
C ILE A 107 13.70 8.73 28.28
N CYS A 108 14.67 8.08 27.63
CA CYS A 108 16.06 8.56 27.62
C CYS A 108 16.69 8.72 26.23
N ASP A 109 15.92 8.47 25.16
CA ASP A 109 16.29 8.63 23.75
C ASP A 109 17.56 7.87 23.32
N ARG A 110 17.94 6.84 24.09
CA ARG A 110 19.07 5.96 23.77
C ARG A 110 18.64 4.81 22.88
N GLU A 111 19.63 4.26 22.19
CA GLU A 111 19.48 3.02 21.41
C GLU A 111 18.99 1.87 22.30
N THR A 112 18.14 1.03 21.74
CA THR A 112 17.58 -0.13 22.43
C THR A 112 17.98 -1.42 21.71
N SER A 113 17.85 -2.53 22.42
CA SER A 113 18.09 -3.88 21.92
C SER A 113 16.82 -4.72 22.03
N VAL A 114 16.56 -5.57 21.03
CA VAL A 114 15.40 -6.46 21.05
C VAL A 114 15.53 -7.49 22.18
N VAL A 115 14.48 -7.62 22.98
CA VAL A 115 14.37 -8.59 24.07
C VAL A 115 13.57 -9.81 23.63
N GLY A 116 12.53 -9.59 22.81
CA GLY A 116 11.65 -10.65 22.34
C GLY A 116 10.30 -10.12 21.85
N MET A 117 9.30 -10.99 21.83
CA MET A 117 7.93 -10.65 21.43
C MET A 117 7.03 -10.46 22.66
N GLY A 118 6.15 -9.48 22.61
CA GLY A 118 5.09 -9.23 23.60
C GLY A 118 3.70 -9.51 23.04
N ASN A 119 2.71 -9.56 23.94
CA ASN A 119 1.31 -9.57 23.54
C ASN A 119 0.85 -8.14 23.20
N PRO A 120 0.15 -7.92 22.09
CA PRO A 120 -0.36 -6.61 21.74
C PRO A 120 -1.39 -6.13 22.77
N LEU A 121 -1.33 -4.85 23.11
CA LEU A 121 -2.30 -4.15 23.95
C LEU A 121 -3.63 -3.96 23.20
N PRO A 122 -4.76 -3.80 23.91
CA PRO A 122 -6.06 -3.57 23.26
C PRO A 122 -6.05 -2.40 22.28
N SER A 123 -5.35 -1.31 22.59
CA SER A 123 -5.20 -0.15 21.70
C SER A 123 -4.37 -0.46 20.45
N GLU A 124 -3.36 -1.32 20.55
CA GLU A 124 -2.53 -1.70 19.40
C GLU A 124 -3.32 -2.63 18.46
N ILE A 125 -4.14 -3.52 19.03
CA ILE A 125 -5.06 -4.40 18.29
C ILE A 125 -6.09 -3.57 17.51
N GLU A 126 -6.61 -2.49 18.11
CA GLU A 126 -7.55 -1.57 17.46
C GLU A 126 -6.96 -0.98 16.17
N PHE A 127 -5.66 -0.68 16.16
CA PHE A 127 -4.93 -0.21 14.97
C PHE A 127 -4.36 -1.33 14.10
N GLY A 128 -4.68 -2.59 14.38
CA GLY A 128 -4.35 -3.74 13.55
C GLY A 128 -2.98 -4.39 13.83
N ALA A 129 -2.35 -4.08 14.97
CA ALA A 129 -1.12 -4.77 15.38
C ALA A 129 -1.42 -6.22 15.78
N SER A 130 -0.70 -7.17 15.19
CA SER A 130 -0.78 -8.61 15.53
C SER A 130 0.48 -9.13 16.22
N ARG A 131 1.58 -8.38 16.13
CA ARG A 131 2.91 -8.73 16.66
C ARG A 131 3.55 -7.47 17.23
N VAL A 132 4.08 -7.57 18.45
CA VAL A 132 4.75 -6.45 19.13
C VAL A 132 6.13 -6.90 19.57
N GLU A 133 7.16 -6.19 19.13
CA GLU A 133 8.54 -6.40 19.53
C GLU A 133 8.84 -5.58 20.78
N ILE A 134 9.49 -6.20 21.77
CA ILE A 134 9.85 -5.56 23.05
C ILE A 134 11.33 -5.22 23.05
N TYR A 135 11.64 -4.00 23.48
CA TYR A 135 12.98 -3.43 23.47
C TYR A 135 13.42 -2.98 24.86
N ARG A 136 14.73 -3.00 25.12
CA ARG A 136 15.37 -2.52 26.36
C ARG A 136 16.61 -1.69 26.05
#